data_AF-A0A8J4V9A1-F1
#
_entry.id   AF-A0A8J4V9A1-F1
#
_cell.length_a   1.000
_cell.length_b   1.000
_cell.length_c   1.000
_cell.angle_alpha   90.00
_cell.angle_beta   90.00
_cell.angle_gamma   90.00
#
_symmetry.space_group_name_H-M   'P 1'
#
loop_
_entity.id
_entity.type
_entity.pdbx_description
1 polymer ?
#
loop_
_entity_poly.entity_id
_entity_poly.type
_entity_poly.pdbx_seq_one_letter_code
_entity_poly.pdbx_strand_id
1 'polypeptide(L)'
;MQDDTLVGTVTSVDVATKQNLDDLVKVGEELLKKPVARVNLETGVYEASNHETNEAALTRFAKLLSQERHLRHAKCPAGHAHEATNTHKTDGLSRLRL
;
A
#
# COMPACT_ATOMS: atom_id res chain seq x y z
N MET A 1 12.27 -0.94 12.52
CA MET A 1 12.24 -1.60 13.83
C MET A 1 12.97 -2.91 13.67
N GLN A 2 14.01 -3.13 14.45
CA GLN A 2 14.79 -4.36 14.43
C GLN A 2 14.21 -5.25 15.52
N ASP A 3 13.95 -6.52 15.22
CA ASP A 3 13.56 -7.47 16.26
C ASP A 3 14.83 -7.87 17.01
N ASP A 4 15.04 -7.27 18.18
CA ASP A 4 16.25 -7.50 18.99
C ASP A 4 16.27 -8.91 19.62
N THR A 5 15.21 -9.69 19.40
CA THR A 5 15.16 -11.11 19.77
C THR A 5 15.80 -12.03 18.72
N LEU A 6 16.30 -11.48 17.60
CA LEU A 6 17.01 -12.28 16.62
C LEU A 6 18.31 -12.80 17.23
N VAL A 7 18.58 -14.10 17.06
CA VAL A 7 19.75 -14.77 17.63
C VAL A 7 20.56 -15.43 16.52
N GLY A 8 21.88 -15.50 16.70
CA GLY A 8 22.77 -16.22 15.78
C GLY A 8 22.97 -15.48 14.46
N THR A 9 23.18 -16.23 13.39
CA THR A 9 23.58 -15.72 12.07
C THR A 9 22.55 -14.79 11.41
N VAL A 10 21.30 -14.87 11.86
CA VAL A 10 20.16 -14.04 11.42
C VAL A 10 20.35 -12.57 11.84
N THR A 11 21.20 -12.29 12.82
CA THR A 11 21.56 -10.93 13.25
C THR A 11 22.64 -10.29 12.39
N SER A 12 23.40 -11.09 11.63
CA SER A 12 24.50 -10.62 10.80
C SER A 12 23.98 -10.07 9.47
N VAL A 13 24.19 -8.78 9.25
CA VAL A 13 23.71 -8.08 8.05
C VAL A 13 24.49 -8.50 6.78
N ASP A 14 25.69 -9.04 6.93
CA ASP A 14 26.63 -9.43 5.87
C ASP A 14 26.58 -10.93 5.50
N VAL A 15 25.78 -11.74 6.21
CA VAL A 15 25.69 -13.19 5.95
C VAL A 15 24.52 -13.52 5.03
N ALA A 16 24.78 -13.54 3.71
CA ALA A 16 23.79 -13.83 2.68
C ALA A 16 23.77 -15.31 2.23
N THR A 17 23.98 -16.26 3.15
CA THR A 17 23.83 -17.69 2.81
C THR A 17 22.36 -18.01 2.57
N LYS A 18 22.06 -18.98 1.69
CA LYS A 18 20.67 -19.38 1.40
C LYS A 18 19.89 -19.72 2.67
N GLN A 19 20.52 -20.46 3.59
CA GLN A 19 19.92 -20.82 4.86
C GLN A 19 19.53 -19.59 5.70
N ASN A 20 20.42 -18.60 5.80
CA ASN A 20 20.15 -17.39 6.57
C ASN A 20 18.98 -16.57 5.97
N LEU A 21 18.91 -16.52 4.63
CA LEU A 21 17.81 -15.85 3.92
C LEU A 21 16.47 -16.58 4.15
N ASP A 22 16.47 -17.91 4.06
CA ASP A 22 15.26 -18.72 4.32
C ASP A 22 14.78 -18.55 5.77
N ASP A 23 15.70 -18.42 6.73
CA ASP A 23 15.35 -18.18 8.14
C ASP A 23 14.87 -16.74 8.38
N LEU A 24 15.42 -15.74 7.70
CA LEU A 24 14.91 -14.36 7.72
C LEU A 24 13.48 -14.26 7.17
N VAL A 25 13.12 -15.04 6.15
CA VAL A 25 11.75 -15.10 5.64
C VAL A 25 10.80 -15.60 6.73
N LYS A 26 11.14 -16.71 7.41
CA LYS A 26 10.32 -17.25 8.51
C LYS A 26 10.13 -16.23 9.63
N VAL A 27 11.20 -15.54 10.03
CA VAL A 27 11.13 -14.46 11.01
C VAL A 27 10.14 -13.37 10.56
N GLY A 28 10.19 -12.98 9.28
CA GLY A 28 9.25 -12.01 8.72
C GLY A 28 7.80 -12.47 8.80
N GLU A 29 7.53 -13.73 8.48
CA GLU A 29 6.20 -14.34 8.57
C GLU A 29 5.69 -14.42 10.02
N GLU A 30 6.57 -14.68 10.98
CA GLU A 30 6.23 -14.65 12.41
C GLU A 30 5.96 -13.22 12.90
N LEU A 31 6.75 -12.23 12.45
CA LEU A 31 6.57 -10.82 12.77
C LEU A 31 5.20 -10.28 12.34
N LEU A 32 4.66 -10.77 11.22
CA LEU A 32 3.31 -10.42 10.77
C LEU A 32 2.23 -10.83 11.77
N LYS A 33 2.43 -11.96 12.46
CA LYS A 33 1.50 -12.50 13.46
C LYS A 33 1.66 -11.83 14.83
N LYS A 34 2.78 -11.17 15.11
CA LYS A 34 3.01 -10.44 16.37
C LYS A 34 2.12 -9.19 16.45
N PRO A 35 1.73 -8.76 17.67
CA PRO A 35 1.04 -7.50 17.89
C PRO A 35 1.88 -6.30 17.42
N VAL A 36 1.20 -5.22 17.02
CA VAL A 36 1.87 -3.98 16.61
C VAL A 36 2.69 -3.42 17.76
N ALA A 37 3.98 -3.20 17.56
CA ALA A 37 4.82 -2.51 18.54
C ALA A 37 4.50 -1.01 18.54
N ARG A 38 4.31 -0.43 19.73
CA ARG A 38 4.13 1.00 19.96
C ARG A 38 5.23 1.50 20.87
N VAL A 39 5.75 2.68 20.59
CA VAL A 39 6.67 3.35 21.52
C VAL A 39 5.84 4.05 22.59
N ASN A 40 6.09 3.71 23.84
CA ASN A 40 5.63 4.53 24.96
C ASN A 40 6.49 5.80 24.99
N LEU A 41 5.88 6.96 24.75
CA LEU A 41 6.60 8.23 24.62
C LEU A 41 7.17 8.74 25.95
N GLU A 42 6.68 8.24 27.08
CA GLU A 42 7.15 8.61 28.41
C GLU A 42 8.38 7.79 28.81
N THR A 43 8.37 6.48 28.52
CA THR A 43 9.47 5.57 28.87
C THR A 43 10.48 5.37 27.73
N GLY A 44 10.11 5.69 26.50
CA GLY A 44 10.88 5.40 25.29
C GLY A 44 10.93 3.91 24.90
N VAL A 45 10.21 3.04 25.62
CA VAL A 45 10.24 1.58 25.43
C VAL A 45 9.18 1.13 24.44
N TYR A 46 9.49 0.11 23.65
CA TYR A 46 8.53 -0.55 22.76
C TYR A 46 7.64 -1.51 23.55
N GLU A 47 6.33 -1.34 23.37
CA GLU A 47 5.28 -2.13 24.00
C GLU A 47 4.39 -2.75 22.93
N ALA A 48 3.91 -3.97 23.17
CA ALA A 48 2.94 -4.60 22.29
C ALA A 48 1.58 -3.91 22.39
N SER A 49 0.98 -3.58 21.25
CA SER A 49 -0.38 -3.08 21.19
C SER A 49 -1.37 -4.21 21.47
N ASN A 50 -2.36 -3.95 22.31
CA ASN A 50 -3.37 -4.93 22.71
C ASN A 50 -4.45 -5.18 21.64
N HIS A 51 -4.42 -4.47 20.52
CA HIS A 51 -5.59 -4.33 19.66
C HIS A 51 -5.46 -4.95 18.27
N GLU A 52 -4.25 -5.22 17.78
CA GLU A 52 -4.06 -5.75 16.43
C GLU A 52 -2.66 -6.33 16.16
N THR A 53 -2.58 -7.25 15.21
CA THR A 53 -1.33 -7.79 14.65
C THR A 53 -0.77 -6.88 13.55
N ASN A 54 0.52 -7.02 13.27
CA ASN A 54 1.17 -6.30 12.16
C ASN A 54 0.50 -6.60 10.81
N GLU A 55 0.09 -7.85 10.56
CA GLU A 55 -0.63 -8.24 9.35
C GLU A 55 -1.95 -7.47 9.16
N ALA A 56 -2.77 -7.39 10.21
CA ALA A 56 -4.04 -6.66 10.18
C ALA A 56 -3.82 -5.15 9.98
N ALA A 57 -2.81 -4.59 10.64
CA ALA A 57 -2.43 -3.19 10.49
C ALA A 57 -1.97 -2.86 9.07
N LEU A 58 -1.11 -3.69 8.48
CA LEU A 58 -0.64 -3.54 7.10
C LEU A 58 -1.77 -3.68 6.09
N THR A 59 -2.69 -4.63 6.30
CA THR A 59 -3.88 -4.79 5.45
C THR A 59 -4.76 -3.54 5.47
N ARG A 60 -5.00 -2.96 6.66
CA ARG A 60 -5.74 -1.70 6.78
C ARG A 60 -4.99 -0.56 6.10
N PHE A 61 -3.68 -0.47 6.30
CA PHE A 61 -2.86 0.58 5.71
C PHE A 61 -2.88 0.51 4.17
N ALA A 62 -2.78 -0.68 3.59
CA ALA A 62 -2.90 -0.88 2.15
C ALA A 62 -4.28 -0.42 1.60
N LYS A 63 -5.36 -0.68 2.34
CA LYS A 63 -6.71 -0.18 1.97
C LYS A 63 -6.76 1.35 1.97
N LEU A 64 -6.21 2.00 3.00
CA LEU A 64 -6.15 3.46 3.09
C LEU A 64 -5.37 4.06 1.92
N LEU A 65 -4.20 3.50 1.59
CA LEU A 65 -3.40 3.94 0.44
C LEU A 65 -4.14 3.77 -0.88
N SER A 66 -4.84 2.64 -1.07
CA SER A 66 -5.64 2.42 -2.27
C SER A 66 -6.79 3.42 -2.40
N GLN A 67 -7.49 3.72 -1.30
CA GLN A 67 -8.57 4.71 -1.29
C GLN A 67 -8.05 6.11 -1.63
N GLU A 68 -6.96 6.53 -0.99
CA GLU A 68 -6.32 7.83 -1.25
C GLU A 68 -5.88 7.97 -2.70
N ARG A 69 -5.29 6.91 -3.29
CA ARG A 69 -4.94 6.90 -4.72
C ARG A 69 -6.17 7.14 -5.59
N HIS A 70 -7.28 6.44 -5.36
CA HIS A 70 -8.51 6.65 -6.13
C HIS A 70 -9.06 8.06 -5.97
N LEU A 71 -9.05 8.61 -4.74
CA LEU A 71 -9.49 9.98 -4.49
C LEU A 71 -8.65 11.00 -5.24
N ARG A 72 -7.31 10.82 -5.32
CA ARG A 72 -6.44 11.70 -6.10
C ARG A 72 -6.74 11.64 -7.59
N HIS A 73 -6.96 10.43 -8.14
CA HIS A 73 -7.33 10.30 -9.55
C HIS A 73 -8.71 10.89 -9.86
N ALA A 74 -9.69 10.76 -8.96
CA ALA A 74 -11.01 11.34 -9.13
C ALA A 74 -11.02 12.87 -9.00
N LYS A 75 -10.14 13.44 -8.17
CA LYS A 75 -10.00 14.89 -7.95
C LYS A 75 -9.09 15.58 -8.95
N CYS A 76 -8.33 14.83 -9.75
CA CYS A 76 -7.53 15.37 -10.83
C CYS A 76 -8.41 15.40 -12.10
N PRO A 77 -8.89 16.57 -12.57
CA PRO A 77 -9.44 16.67 -13.90
C PRO A 77 -8.26 16.54 -14.87
N ALA A 78 -7.87 15.31 -15.20
CA ALA A 78 -7.09 15.09 -16.41
C ALA A 78 -7.93 15.68 -17.54
N GLY A 79 -7.34 16.66 -18.25
CA GLY A 79 -8.03 17.54 -19.17
C GLY A 79 -8.95 16.81 -20.15
N HIS A 80 -10.07 17.44 -20.43
CA HIS A 80 -10.85 17.20 -21.63
C HIS A 80 -9.94 17.52 -22.83
N ALA A 81 -9.20 16.53 -23.30
CA ALA A 81 -8.45 16.61 -24.54
C ALA A 81 -8.37 15.20 -25.15
N HIS A 82 -9.48 14.74 -25.72
CA HIS A 82 -9.63 14.69 -27.17
C HIS A 82 -11.08 14.34 -27.50
N GLU A 83 -11.78 15.30 -28.11
CA GLU A 83 -12.97 15.03 -28.90
C GLU A 83 -12.64 13.97 -29.96
N ALA A 84 -13.47 12.95 -30.04
CA ALA A 84 -13.71 12.23 -31.28
C ALA A 84 -15.23 12.10 -31.43
N THR A 85 -15.89 13.22 -31.68
CA THR A 85 -17.26 13.25 -32.21
C THR A 85 -17.20 12.76 -33.66
N ASN A 86 -17.28 11.45 -33.84
CA ASN A 86 -17.46 10.86 -35.15
C ASN A 86 -18.92 11.04 -35.59
N THR A 87 -19.24 12.12 -36.30
CA THR A 87 -20.49 12.25 -37.07
C THR A 87 -20.24 12.91 -38.42
N HIS A 88 -19.50 12.22 -39.30
CA HIS A 88 -19.61 12.48 -40.74
C HIS A 88 -20.81 11.73 -41.30
N LYS A 89 -21.93 12.45 -41.51
CA LYS A 89 -22.78 12.29 -42.70
C LYS A 89 -23.63 13.54 -42.88
N THR A 90 -23.07 14.51 -43.60
CA THR A 90 -23.83 15.54 -44.28
C THR A 90 -24.61 14.87 -45.41
N ASP A 91 -25.93 14.83 -45.31
CA ASP A 91 -26.81 14.67 -46.46
C ASP A 91 -28.17 15.28 -46.13
N GLY A 92 -28.67 16.13 -47.02
CA GLY A 92 -30.12 16.34 -47.15
C GLY A 92 -30.65 17.71 -46.74
N LEU A 93 -30.56 18.65 -47.67
CA LEU A 93 -31.44 19.82 -47.78
C LEU A 93 -32.92 19.46 -47.54
N SER A 94 -33.61 20.17 -46.65
CA SER A 94 -35.07 20.44 -46.69
C SER A 94 -35.40 21.54 -45.66
N ARG A 95 -35.54 22.80 -46.11
CA ARG A 95 -36.80 23.50 -46.43
C ARG A 95 -37.63 23.94 -45.21
N LEU A 96 -37.53 25.25 -44.94
CA LEU A 96 -38.58 26.24 -44.64
C LEU A 96 -39.84 25.78 -43.88
N ARG A 97 -40.14 26.45 -42.75
CA ARG A 97 -41.52 26.81 -42.42
C ARG A 97 -41.58 28.12 -41.64
N LEU A 98 -42.59 28.90 -42.00
CA LEU A 98 -42.90 30.28 -41.60
C LEU A 98 -42.82 30.56 -40.10
#